data_AF-A0A9Q0Y568-F1
#
_entry.id   AF-A0A9Q0Y568-F1
#
_cell.length_a   1.000
_cell.length_b   1.000
_cell.length_c   1.000
_cell.angle_alpha   90.00
_cell.angle_beta   90.00
_cell.angle_gamma   90.00
#
_symmetry.space_group_name_H-M   'P 1'
#
loop_
_entity.id
_entity.type
_entity.pdbx_description
1 polymer ?
#
loop_
_entity_poly.entity_id
_entity_poly.type
_entity_poly.pdbx_seq_one_letter_code
_entity_poly.pdbx_strand_id
1 'polypeptide(L)'
;RHDYIFSLLTILRSKGLQNSNTDNGTKPCHKPRCQLCLHIYSGNTITGPSNAAHNIKGSFTCSSTHVIYAIFCQQCPSALYIGQTGQSLQKRINAHKSDIRNHN
;
A
#
# COMPACT_ATOMS: atom_id res chain seq x y z
N ARG A 1 2.57 -16.59 13.02
CA ARG A 1 1.54 -16.89 11.99
C ARG A 1 0.58 -15.70 11.76
N HIS A 2 1.08 -14.46 11.84
CA HIS A 2 0.30 -13.22 11.60
C HIS A 2 0.86 -12.44 10.39
N ASP A 3 1.85 -13.00 9.70
CA ASP A 3 2.57 -12.37 8.58
C ASP A 3 1.77 -12.40 7.26
N TYR A 4 0.60 -13.06 7.25
CA TYR A 4 -0.25 -13.28 6.08
C TYR A 4 -1.20 -12.12 5.74
N ILE A 5 -1.19 -11.01 6.49
CA ILE A 5 -2.17 -9.93 6.33
C ILE A 5 -1.75 -8.91 5.25
N PHE A 6 -0.46 -8.77 4.93
CA PHE A 6 0.01 -7.68 4.06
C PHE A 6 0.56 -8.20 2.74
N SER A 7 -0.32 -8.75 1.91
CA SER A 7 0.14 -9.38 0.68
C SER A 7 0.17 -8.45 -0.52
N LEU A 8 -0.48 -7.29 -0.45
CA LEU A 8 -0.43 -6.35 -1.54
C LEU A 8 -0.85 -4.97 -1.07
N LEU A 9 0.12 -4.07 -0.91
CA LEU A 9 -0.16 -2.70 -0.49
C LEU A 9 -0.10 -1.77 -1.69
N THR A 10 -1.25 -1.21 -2.06
CA THR A 10 -1.33 -0.33 -3.23
C THR A 10 -1.85 1.05 -2.84
N ILE A 11 -1.13 2.09 -3.25
CA ILE A 11 -1.51 3.47 -2.99
C ILE A 11 -2.44 3.94 -4.11
N LEU A 12 -3.62 4.41 -3.74
CA LEU A 12 -4.69 4.78 -4.66
C LEU A 12 -4.61 6.25 -5.08
N ARG A 13 -4.37 7.16 -4.12
CA ARG A 13 -4.28 8.61 -4.33
C ARG A 13 -3.49 9.30 -3.22
N SER A 14 -2.94 10.47 -3.52
CA SER A 14 -2.49 11.48 -2.54
C SER A 14 -3.34 12.75 -2.65
N LYS A 15 -3.48 13.50 -1.56
CA LYS A 15 -4.14 14.83 -1.54
C LYS A 15 -3.29 15.95 -2.17
N GLY A 16 -2.02 15.69 -2.52
CA GLY A 16 -1.10 16.70 -3.07
C GLY A 16 -0.92 16.61 -4.59
N LEU A 17 -0.52 17.75 -5.20
CA LEU A 17 -0.15 17.88 -6.61
C LEU A 17 1.01 16.92 -6.94
N GLN A 18 0.76 15.88 -7.73
CA GLN A 18 1.81 14.97 -8.21
C GLN A 18 2.35 15.51 -9.55
N ASN A 19 3.67 15.67 -9.64
CA ASN A 19 4.32 16.18 -10.85
C ASN A 19 4.25 15.14 -11.99
N SER A 20 3.75 15.54 -13.16
CA SER A 20 3.25 14.65 -14.22
C SER A 20 4.33 14.10 -15.16
N ASN A 21 5.46 13.61 -14.65
CA ASN A 21 6.54 13.08 -15.49
C ASN A 21 7.17 11.78 -14.97
N THR A 22 6.34 10.93 -14.34
CA THR A 22 6.79 9.63 -13.82
C THR A 22 5.72 8.59 -14.06
N ASP A 23 6.13 7.37 -14.41
CA ASP A 23 5.24 6.22 -14.57
C ASP A 23 4.29 6.09 -13.38
N ASN A 24 3.00 6.12 -13.69
CA ASN A 24 1.93 5.95 -12.72
C ASN A 24 2.00 4.56 -12.09
N GLY A 25 1.66 4.47 -10.81
CA GLY A 25 1.59 3.20 -10.09
C GLY A 25 2.40 3.19 -8.81
N THR A 26 2.50 2.00 -8.26
CA THR A 26 3.28 1.71 -7.06
C THR A 26 4.59 1.02 -7.42
N LYS A 27 5.64 1.33 -6.65
CA LYS A 27 6.94 0.66 -6.75
C LYS A 27 7.63 0.63 -5.39
N PRO A 28 8.55 -0.33 -5.13
CA PRO A 28 9.37 -0.33 -3.94
C PRO A 28 10.17 0.98 -3.80
N CYS A 29 10.41 1.44 -2.58
CA CYS A 29 11.24 2.63 -2.35
C CYS A 29 12.76 2.33 -2.39
N HIS A 30 13.16 1.06 -2.47
CA HIS A 30 14.55 0.58 -2.48
C HIS A 30 15.45 1.04 -1.32
N LYS A 31 14.88 1.62 -0.25
CA LYS A 31 15.67 1.98 0.94
C LYS A 31 16.17 0.71 1.66
N PRO A 32 17.43 0.70 2.13
CA PRO A 32 17.94 -0.40 2.94
C PRO A 32 17.02 -0.70 4.13
N ARG A 33 16.78 -1.99 4.40
CA ARG A 33 15.95 -2.48 5.51
C ARG A 33 14.46 -2.11 5.46
N CYS A 34 13.96 -1.55 4.37
CA CYS A 34 12.52 -1.32 4.21
C CYS A 34 11.79 -2.66 4.00
N GLN A 35 11.29 -3.24 5.10
CA GLN A 35 10.55 -4.51 5.06
C GLN A 35 9.26 -4.42 4.22
N LEU A 36 8.68 -3.21 4.12
CA LEU A 36 7.47 -3.00 3.32
C LEU A 36 7.71 -3.20 1.82
N CYS A 37 8.93 -2.95 1.32
CA CYS A 37 9.25 -3.12 -0.11
C CYS A 37 8.95 -4.53 -0.62
N LEU A 38 9.08 -5.55 0.23
CA LEU A 38 8.80 -6.96 -0.10
C LEU A 38 7.30 -7.23 -0.32
N HIS A 39 6.44 -6.34 0.17
CA HIS A 39 4.99 -6.49 0.16
C HIS A 39 4.28 -5.45 -0.74
N ILE A 40 5.05 -4.58 -1.39
CA ILE A 40 4.51 -3.59 -2.32
C ILE A 40 4.18 -4.27 -3.65
N TYR A 41 2.95 -4.05 -4.12
CA TYR A 41 2.63 -4.33 -5.50
C TYR A 41 3.36 -3.39 -6.42
N SER A 42 3.95 -3.92 -7.49
CA SER A 42 4.43 -3.08 -8.59
C SER A 42 3.41 -3.11 -9.72
N GLY A 43 2.72 -2.01 -9.95
CA GLY A 43 1.68 -1.92 -10.97
C GLY A 43 0.96 -0.59 -10.97
N ASN A 44 0.17 -0.33 -12.01
CA ASN A 44 -0.56 0.92 -12.23
C ASN A 44 -2.07 0.78 -12.05
N THR A 45 -2.54 -0.41 -11.68
CA THR A 45 -3.95 -0.76 -11.52
C THR A 45 -4.17 -1.54 -10.24
N ILE A 46 -5.36 -1.42 -9.65
CA ILE A 46 -5.85 -2.32 -8.61
C ILE A 46 -7.15 -2.94 -9.06
N THR A 47 -7.37 -4.21 -8.76
CA THR A 47 -8.64 -4.89 -9.01
C THR A 47 -9.30 -5.15 -7.67
N GLY A 48 -10.50 -4.60 -7.46
CA GLY A 48 -11.28 -4.83 -6.24
C GLY A 48 -12.05 -6.17 -6.26
N PRO A 49 -12.72 -6.54 -5.15
CA PRO A 49 -13.50 -7.78 -5.04
C PRO A 49 -14.62 -7.93 -6.08
N SER A 50 -15.14 -6.82 -6.62
CA SER A 50 -16.15 -6.80 -7.68
C SER A 50 -15.58 -6.98 -9.09
N ASN A 51 -14.29 -7.32 -9.22
CA ASN A 51 -13.52 -7.30 -10.47
C ASN A 51 -13.43 -5.91 -11.13
N ALA A 52 -13.85 -4.84 -10.43
CA ALA A 52 -13.67 -3.48 -10.90
C ALA A 52 -12.18 -3.09 -10.80
N ALA A 53 -11.60 -2.67 -11.93
CA ALA A 53 -10.24 -2.17 -11.99
C ALA A 53 -10.22 -0.64 -11.77
N HIS A 54 -9.28 -0.16 -10.95
CA HIS A 54 -9.02 1.26 -10.77
C HIS A 54 -7.56 1.60 -11.12
N ASN A 55 -7.39 2.57 -12.01
CA ASN A 55 -6.08 3.09 -12.39
C ASN A 55 -5.53 3.98 -11.27
N ILE A 56 -4.30 3.70 -10.88
CA ILE A 56 -3.52 4.48 -9.92
C ILE A 56 -3.07 5.76 -10.62
N LYS A 57 -3.31 6.91 -9.99
CA LYS A 57 -2.93 8.23 -10.53
C LYS A 57 -1.77 8.79 -9.72
N GLY A 58 -0.60 8.90 -10.34
CA GLY A 58 0.65 9.31 -9.71
C GLY A 58 1.59 8.14 -9.42
N SER A 59 2.83 8.48 -9.05
CA SER A 59 3.85 7.50 -8.68
C SER A 59 4.02 7.43 -7.17
N PHE A 60 4.05 6.21 -6.65
CA PHE A 60 3.96 5.97 -5.22
C PHE A 60 4.93 4.90 -4.75
N THR A 61 5.43 5.05 -3.52
CA THR A 61 6.36 4.10 -2.90
C THR A 61 6.06 3.92 -1.41
N CYS A 62 6.79 3.02 -0.73
CA CYS A 62 6.72 2.86 0.73
C CYS A 62 6.92 4.17 1.51
N SER A 63 7.62 5.15 0.93
CA SER A 63 7.91 6.44 1.58
C SER A 63 6.84 7.50 1.33
N SER A 64 5.85 7.25 0.47
CA SER A 64 4.78 8.21 0.18
C SER A 64 3.94 8.53 1.41
N THR A 65 3.57 9.80 1.56
CA THR A 65 2.74 10.35 2.65
C THR A 65 1.38 10.80 2.10
N HIS A 66 0.41 11.03 2.99
CA HIS A 66 -0.95 11.47 2.63
C HIS A 66 -1.65 10.53 1.64
N VAL A 67 -1.48 9.21 1.84
CA VAL A 67 -1.92 8.18 0.91
C VAL A 67 -3.20 7.49 1.39
N ILE A 68 -4.06 7.16 0.43
CA ILE A 68 -5.06 6.10 0.59
C ILE A 68 -4.41 4.81 0.08
N TYR A 69 -4.49 3.72 0.84
CA TYR A 69 -3.88 2.45 0.50
C TYR A 69 -4.87 1.29 0.62
N ALA A 70 -4.63 0.25 -0.16
CA ALA A 70 -5.37 -1.00 -0.15
C ALA A 70 -4.47 -2.15 0.31
N ILE A 71 -4.97 -3.06 1.14
CA ILE A 71 -4.28 -4.29 1.55
C ILE A 71 -5.13 -5.48 1.11
N PHE A 72 -4.55 -6.34 0.28
CA PHE A 72 -5.19 -7.59 -0.14
C PHE A 72 -4.74 -8.77 0.73
N CYS A 73 -5.69 -9.66 1.02
CA CYS A 73 -5.40 -10.95 1.63
C CYS A 73 -5.11 -11.99 0.53
N GLN A 74 -3.93 -12.60 0.55
CA GLN A 74 -3.59 -13.69 -0.36
C GLN A 74 -4.43 -14.96 -0.14
N GLN A 75 -4.93 -15.16 1.07
CA GLN A 75 -5.73 -16.35 1.43
C GLN A 75 -7.23 -16.11 1.24
N CYS A 76 -7.66 -14.85 1.18
CA CYS A 76 -9.06 -14.45 1.04
C CYS A 76 -9.17 -13.46 -0.13
N PRO A 77 -9.29 -13.95 -1.39
CA PRO A 77 -9.27 -13.09 -2.58
C PRO A 77 -10.39 -12.04 -2.61
N SER A 78 -11.49 -12.28 -1.89
CA SER A 78 -12.62 -11.35 -1.74
C SER A 78 -12.40 -10.30 -0.64
N ALA A 79 -11.35 -10.43 0.18
CA ALA A 79 -11.09 -9.52 1.29
C ALA A 79 -10.08 -8.43 0.89
N LEU A 80 -10.57 -7.18 0.93
CA LEU A 80 -9.80 -5.98 0.66
C LEU A 80 -9.98 -4.98 1.80
N TYR A 81 -8.88 -4.58 2.44
CA TYR A 81 -8.88 -3.51 3.43
C TYR A 81 -8.45 -2.19 2.77
N ILE A 82 -9.21 -1.12 2.95
CA ILE A 82 -8.86 0.22 2.52
C ILE A 82 -8.57 1.09 3.74
N GLY A 83 -7.41 1.74 3.76
CA GLY A 83 -7.00 2.66 4.80
C GLY A 83 -6.48 3.98 4.26
N GLN A 84 -6.38 4.99 5.11
CA GLN A 84 -5.73 6.26 4.80
C GLN A 84 -4.71 6.63 5.88
N THR A 85 -3.69 7.40 5.51
CA THR A 85 -2.69 7.91 6.47
C THR A 85 -2.07 9.22 5.99
N GLY A 86 -1.87 10.16 6.92
CA GLY A 86 -1.02 11.34 6.70
C GLY A 86 0.47 11.01 6.80
N GLN A 87 0.83 10.03 7.64
CA GLN A 87 2.21 9.55 7.81
C GLN A 87 2.68 8.80 6.56
N SER A 88 3.99 8.53 6.47
CA SER A 88 4.52 7.65 5.42
C SER A 88 3.89 6.27 5.54
N LEU A 89 3.66 5.64 4.39
CA LEU A 89 3.02 4.33 4.34
C LEU A 89 3.79 3.27 5.12
N GLN A 90 5.13 3.26 5.00
CA GLN A 90 6.01 2.43 5.80
C GLN A 90 5.78 2.58 7.30
N LYS A 91 5.70 3.82 7.80
CA LYS A 91 5.50 4.09 9.23
C LYS A 91 4.12 3.60 9.69
N ARG A 92 3.08 3.84 8.89
CA ARG A 92 1.72 3.37 9.19
C ARG A 92 1.64 1.85 9.31
N ILE A 93 2.20 1.11 8.34
CA ILE A 93 2.15 -0.36 8.36
C ILE A 93 2.99 -0.93 9.49
N ASN A 94 4.17 -0.36 9.77
CA ASN A 94 5.00 -0.79 10.89
C ASN A 94 4.31 -0.60 12.24
N ALA A 95 3.63 0.54 12.43
CA ALA A 95 2.84 0.79 13.65
C ALA A 95 1.73 -0.25 13.79
N HIS A 96 0.94 -0.45 12.74
CA HIS A 96 -0.15 -1.43 12.75
C HIS A 96 0.34 -2.86 13.02
N LYS A 97 1.48 -3.28 12.44
CA LYS A 97 2.13 -4.55 12.77
C LYS A 97 2.56 -4.62 14.24
N SER A 98 2.98 -3.50 14.83
CA SER A 98 3.35 -3.44 16.24
C SER A 98 2.13 -3.60 17.15
N ASP A 99 1.04 -2.92 16.83
CA ASP A 99 -0.21 -2.98 17.60
C ASP A 99 -0.75 -4.41 17.66
N ILE A 100 -0.79 -5.10 16.49
CA ILE A 100 -1.19 -6.51 16.40
C ILE A 100 -0.30 -7.41 17.26
N ARG A 101 1.02 -7.24 17.22
CA ARG A 101 1.95 -8.07 18.00
C ARG A 101 1.82 -7.84 19.50
N ASN A 102 1.43 -6.64 19.90
CA ASN A 102 1.28 -6.26 21.29
C ASN A 102 -0.16 -6.47 21.81
N HIS A 103 -1.07 -6.98 20.98
CA HIS A 103 -2.51 -7.14 21.27
C HIS A 103 -3.20 -5.84 21.74
N ASN A 104 -2.76 -4.70 21.20
CA ASN A 104 -3.39 -3.40 21.43
C ASN A 104 -4.49 -3.11 20.42
#